data_AF-A0A4D5RC42-F1
#
_entry.id   AF-A0A4D5RC42-F1
#
_cell.length_a   1.000
_cell.length_b   1.000
_cell.length_c   1.000
_cell.angle_alpha   90.00
_cell.angle_beta   90.00
_cell.angle_gamma   90.00
#
_symmetry.space_group_name_H-M   'P 1'
#
loop_
_entity.id
_entity.type
_entity.pdbx_description
1 polymer ?
#
loop_
_entity_poly.entity_id
_entity_poly.type
_entity_poly.pdbx_seq_one_letter_code
_entity_poly.pdbx_strand_id
1 'polypeptide(L)'
;AFLKKFPLGKVPAFETSDGSTTHTITESNAIAFYVANGQLRGSSPIEQAQVIQFLSFADSEILPPACTWVFPCLGAMQFNKQANERAKEDVKKILTYLNGHLLTRTYLVGERVTLADIAVFTALLPLYKLVLEPSFRAPYVNLNRWFDTLAHQPEFNKVLGDVKLCDKMAQFDANLYAQVQGKTKEGRGRQEG
;
A
#
# COMPACT_ATOMS: atom_id res chain seq x y z
N ALA A 1 17.23 -11.72 -19.39
CA ALA A 1 17.15 -12.71 -18.27
C ALA A 1 15.84 -12.61 -17.48
N PHE A 2 15.42 -11.43 -17.02
CA PHE A 2 14.20 -11.23 -16.23
C PHE A 2 12.89 -11.59 -16.96
N LEU A 3 12.64 -11.02 -18.15
CA LEU A 3 11.40 -11.28 -18.92
C LEU A 3 11.23 -12.75 -19.34
N LYS A 4 12.30 -13.54 -19.38
CA LYS A 4 12.22 -14.99 -19.60
C LYS A 4 11.55 -15.71 -18.43
N LYS A 5 11.74 -15.22 -17.21
CA LYS A 5 11.17 -15.77 -15.97
C LYS A 5 9.82 -15.13 -15.63
N PHE A 6 9.66 -13.85 -15.97
CA PHE A 6 8.46 -13.06 -15.70
C PHE A 6 7.98 -12.36 -16.98
N PRO A 7 7.22 -13.06 -17.83
CA PRO A 7 6.88 -12.59 -19.18
C PRO A 7 6.08 -11.28 -19.21
N LEU A 8 5.27 -11.03 -18.18
CA LEU A 8 4.49 -9.80 -18.08
C LEU A 8 5.32 -8.57 -17.72
N GLY A 9 6.61 -8.74 -17.36
CA GLY A 9 7.50 -7.64 -17.01
C GLY A 9 7.09 -6.84 -15.77
N LYS A 10 6.16 -7.37 -14.96
CA LYS A 10 5.65 -6.73 -13.75
C LYS A 10 6.53 -7.06 -12.55
N VAL A 11 6.58 -6.11 -11.62
CA VAL A 11 7.17 -6.28 -10.28
C VAL A 11 6.09 -5.99 -9.22
N PRO A 12 6.15 -6.61 -8.03
CA PRO A 12 7.17 -7.54 -7.56
C PRO A 12 7.12 -8.92 -8.25
N ALA A 13 8.26 -9.58 -8.30
CA ALA A 13 8.48 -10.88 -8.93
C ALA A 13 9.45 -11.69 -8.07
N PHE A 14 9.11 -12.93 -7.75
CA PHE A 14 9.85 -13.76 -6.81
C PHE A 14 10.20 -15.11 -7.43
N GLU A 15 11.43 -15.57 -7.17
CA GLU A 15 11.92 -16.87 -7.57
C GLU A 15 12.41 -17.62 -6.33
N THR A 16 12.05 -18.88 -6.24
CA THR A 16 12.45 -19.80 -5.16
C THR A 16 12.78 -21.16 -5.74
N SER A 17 13.47 -21.99 -4.97
CA SER A 17 13.85 -23.33 -5.39
C SER A 17 13.50 -24.35 -4.30
N ASP A 18 12.92 -25.47 -4.71
CA ASP A 18 12.74 -26.67 -3.90
C ASP A 18 13.56 -27.81 -4.53
N GLY A 19 14.69 -28.12 -3.90
CA GLY A 19 15.71 -29.00 -4.48
C GLY A 19 16.21 -28.50 -5.84
N SER A 20 16.00 -29.29 -6.89
CA SER A 20 16.36 -28.95 -8.27
C SER A 20 15.26 -28.20 -9.04
N THR A 21 14.09 -27.99 -8.44
CA THR A 21 12.95 -27.35 -9.11
C THR A 21 12.89 -25.86 -8.77
N THR A 22 12.87 -25.02 -9.80
CA THR A 22 12.67 -23.57 -9.64
C THR A 22 11.20 -23.20 -9.82
N HIS A 23 10.67 -22.42 -8.89
CA HIS A 23 9.32 -21.87 -8.93
C HIS A 23 9.37 -20.35 -9.04
N THR A 24 8.48 -19.79 -9.84
CA THR A 24 8.29 -18.35 -9.96
C THR A 24 6.91 -17.97 -9.42
N ILE A 25 6.86 -16.88 -8.64
CA ILE A 25 5.65 -16.34 -8.05
C ILE A 25 5.56 -14.87 -8.45
N THR A 26 4.41 -14.47 -8.99
CA THR A 26 4.06 -13.09 -9.30
C THR A 26 2.89 -12.65 -8.43
N GLU A 27 2.53 -11.37 -8.49
CA GLU A 27 1.53 -10.72 -7.62
C GLU A 27 2.04 -10.55 -6.17
N SER A 28 1.99 -9.30 -5.68
CA SER A 28 2.50 -8.93 -4.36
C SER A 28 1.88 -9.77 -3.25
N ASN A 29 0.56 -9.98 -3.28
CA ASN A 29 -0.16 -10.74 -2.26
C ASN A 29 0.22 -12.22 -2.25
N ALA A 30 0.45 -12.83 -3.42
CA ALA A 30 0.86 -14.23 -3.50
C ALA A 30 2.29 -14.42 -2.99
N ILE A 31 3.20 -13.50 -3.33
CA ILE A 31 4.58 -13.49 -2.81
C ILE A 31 4.56 -13.31 -1.29
N ALA A 32 3.81 -12.33 -0.78
CA ALA A 32 3.67 -12.06 0.65
C ALA A 32 3.11 -13.28 1.39
N PHE A 33 2.09 -13.94 0.83
CA PHE A 33 1.54 -15.18 1.38
C PHE A 33 2.57 -16.30 1.41
N TYR A 34 3.34 -16.51 0.35
CA TYR A 34 4.36 -17.55 0.28
C TYR A 34 5.45 -17.38 1.35
N VAL A 35 5.97 -16.17 1.53
CA VAL A 35 7.04 -15.90 2.51
C VAL A 35 6.54 -15.77 3.95
N ALA A 36 5.23 -15.61 4.15
CA ALA A 36 4.63 -15.50 5.47
C ALA A 36 4.66 -16.84 6.25
N ASN A 37 4.75 -16.76 7.57
CA ASN A 37 4.54 -17.93 8.43
C ASN A 37 3.04 -18.24 8.60
N GLY A 38 2.70 -19.35 9.27
CA GLY A 38 1.30 -19.74 9.50
C GLY A 38 0.48 -18.71 10.27
N GLN A 39 1.08 -18.01 11.24
CA GLN A 39 0.38 -17.00 12.04
C GLN A 39 -0.02 -15.79 11.18
N LEU A 40 0.87 -15.29 10.33
CA LEU A 40 0.61 -14.15 9.45
C LEU A 40 -0.48 -14.45 8.41
N ARG A 41 -0.67 -15.72 8.07
CA ARG A 41 -1.73 -16.19 7.16
C ARG A 41 -3.09 -16.36 7.85
N GLY A 42 -3.15 -16.36 9.19
CA GLY A 42 -4.34 -16.64 9.98
C GLY A 42 -4.32 -18.06 10.56
N SER A 43 -4.74 -18.18 11.84
CA SER A 43 -4.60 -19.41 12.65
C SER A 43 -5.83 -20.33 12.57
N SER A 44 -6.92 -19.87 11.95
CA SER A 44 -8.17 -20.62 11.76
C SER A 44 -8.74 -20.34 10.36
N PRO A 45 -9.65 -21.18 9.84
CA PRO A 45 -10.27 -20.95 8.53
C PRO A 45 -10.96 -19.59 8.42
N ILE A 46 -11.58 -19.10 9.51
CA ILE A 46 -12.23 -17.78 9.51
C ILE A 46 -11.20 -16.65 9.48
N GLU A 47 -10.11 -16.75 10.24
CA GLU A 47 -9.03 -15.76 10.19
C GLU A 47 -8.35 -15.72 8.81
N GLN A 48 -8.13 -16.88 8.19
CA GLN A 48 -7.56 -16.95 6.85
C GLN A 48 -8.46 -16.26 5.82
N ALA A 49 -9.77 -16.48 5.90
CA ALA A 49 -10.74 -15.79 5.04
C ALA A 49 -10.73 -14.27 5.27
N GLN A 50 -10.65 -13.83 6.53
CA GLN A 50 -10.55 -12.40 6.86
C GLN A 50 -9.23 -11.78 6.41
N VAL A 51 -8.12 -12.52 6.46
CA VAL A 51 -6.84 -12.07 5.89
C VAL A 51 -6.99 -11.83 4.39
N ILE A 52 -7.57 -12.79 3.66
CA ILE A 52 -7.84 -12.63 2.23
C ILE A 52 -8.78 -11.46 1.96
N GLN A 53 -9.83 -11.27 2.77
CA GLN A 53 -10.74 -10.14 2.67
C GLN A 53 -9.98 -8.81 2.70
N PHE A 54 -9.04 -8.63 3.65
CA PHE A 54 -8.28 -7.39 3.76
C PHE A 54 -7.18 -7.24 2.70
N LEU A 55 -6.59 -8.33 2.21
CA LEU A 55 -5.72 -8.30 1.03
C LEU A 55 -6.48 -7.75 -0.19
N SER A 56 -7.67 -8.30 -0.47
CA SER A 56 -8.52 -7.85 -1.56
C SER A 56 -9.03 -6.42 -1.35
N PHE A 57 -9.44 -6.07 -0.13
CA PHE A 57 -9.89 -4.72 0.22
C PHE A 57 -8.80 -3.67 0.00
N ALA A 58 -7.55 -3.97 0.33
CA ALA A 58 -6.42 -3.07 0.08
C ALA A 58 -6.27 -2.77 -1.42
N ASP A 59 -6.38 -3.80 -2.26
CA ASP A 59 -6.23 -3.68 -3.72
C ASP A 59 -7.43 -3.04 -4.41
N SER A 60 -8.66 -3.37 -3.99
CA SER A 60 -9.88 -2.93 -4.67
C SER A 60 -10.42 -1.60 -4.16
N GLU A 61 -10.33 -1.35 -2.85
CA GLU A 61 -10.96 -0.19 -2.23
C GLU A 61 -9.93 0.90 -1.92
N ILE A 62 -8.76 0.55 -1.38
CA ILE A 62 -7.79 1.56 -0.91
C ILE A 62 -6.89 2.06 -2.05
N LEU A 63 -6.27 1.14 -2.79
CA LEU A 63 -5.23 1.47 -3.74
C LEU A 63 -5.70 2.41 -4.87
N PRO A 64 -6.89 2.23 -5.49
CA PRO A 64 -7.33 3.10 -6.59
C PRO A 64 -7.53 4.58 -6.19
N PRO A 65 -8.27 4.93 -5.12
CA PRO A 65 -8.39 6.32 -4.70
C PRO A 65 -7.10 6.86 -4.08
N ALA A 66 -6.28 6.02 -3.41
CA ALA A 66 -4.97 6.44 -2.93
C ALA A 66 -4.05 6.89 -4.07
N CYS A 67 -3.92 6.09 -5.14
CA CYS A 67 -3.15 6.44 -6.32
C CYS A 67 -3.69 7.73 -6.98
N THR A 68 -5.01 7.82 -7.15
CA THR A 68 -5.67 8.97 -7.78
C THR A 68 -5.39 10.28 -7.02
N TRP A 69 -5.34 10.22 -5.69
CA TRP A 69 -5.04 11.38 -4.87
C TRP A 69 -3.54 11.70 -4.85
N VAL A 70 -2.69 10.69 -4.65
CA VAL A 70 -1.27 10.87 -4.35
C VAL A 70 -0.41 11.07 -5.60
N PHE A 71 -0.68 10.40 -6.71
CA PHE A 71 0.20 10.41 -7.88
C PHE A 71 0.36 11.81 -8.52
N PRO A 72 -0.67 12.68 -8.55
CA PRO A 72 -0.49 14.07 -8.94
C PRO A 72 0.50 14.84 -8.05
N CYS A 73 0.47 14.62 -6.73
CA CYS A 73 1.40 15.27 -5.79
C CYS A 73 2.86 14.85 -6.03
N LEU A 74 3.08 13.70 -6.67
CA LEU A 74 4.41 13.18 -7.04
C LEU A 74 4.81 13.52 -8.48
N GLY A 75 3.99 14.26 -9.24
CA GLY A 75 4.23 14.53 -10.65
C GLY A 75 4.11 13.30 -11.57
N ALA A 76 3.60 12.17 -11.06
CA ALA A 76 3.44 10.94 -11.83
C ALA A 76 2.19 10.97 -12.73
N MET A 77 1.19 11.77 -12.36
CA MET A 77 -0.05 11.94 -13.12
C MET A 77 -0.44 13.41 -13.19
N GLN A 78 -1.18 13.78 -14.25
CA GLN A 78 -1.79 15.10 -14.33
C GLN A 78 -2.93 15.23 -13.32
N PHE A 79 -3.05 16.40 -12.67
CA PHE A 79 -4.13 16.65 -11.73
C PHE A 79 -5.49 16.76 -12.44
N ASN A 80 -6.46 16.00 -11.95
CA ASN A 80 -7.87 16.11 -12.32
C ASN A 80 -8.70 16.42 -11.07
N LYS A 81 -9.32 17.61 -11.02
CA LYS A 81 -10.06 18.08 -9.83
C LYS A 81 -11.21 17.14 -9.46
N GLN A 82 -12.04 16.73 -10.41
CA GLN A 82 -13.23 15.90 -10.14
C GLN A 82 -12.84 14.52 -9.61
N ALA A 83 -11.86 13.88 -10.25
CA ALA A 83 -11.35 12.58 -9.81
C ALA A 83 -10.68 12.66 -8.44
N ASN A 84 -9.94 13.74 -8.17
CA ASN A 84 -9.27 13.96 -6.90
C ASN A 84 -10.27 14.17 -5.75
N GLU A 85 -11.30 14.99 -5.94
CA GLU A 85 -12.34 15.19 -4.90
C GLU A 85 -13.13 13.91 -4.63
N ARG A 86 -13.47 13.14 -5.68
CA ARG A 86 -14.10 11.82 -5.49
C ARG A 86 -13.20 10.85 -4.72
N ALA A 87 -11.90 10.81 -5.07
CA ALA A 87 -10.94 9.98 -4.36
C ALA A 87 -10.83 10.36 -2.87
N LYS A 88 -10.89 11.66 -2.53
CA LYS A 88 -10.94 12.11 -1.13
C LYS A 88 -12.18 11.61 -0.39
N GLU A 89 -13.34 11.66 -1.03
CA GLU A 89 -14.59 11.15 -0.44
C GLU A 89 -14.53 9.64 -0.22
N ASP A 90 -14.02 8.88 -1.18
CA ASP A 90 -13.88 7.44 -1.06
C ASP A 90 -12.86 7.07 0.02
N VAL A 91 -11.72 7.78 0.10
CA VAL A 91 -10.78 7.65 1.23
C VAL A 91 -11.46 7.94 2.56
N LYS A 92 -12.26 9.00 2.70
CA LYS A 92 -12.99 9.27 3.96
C LYS A 92 -13.90 8.12 4.37
N LYS A 93 -14.60 7.47 3.44
CA LYS A 93 -15.44 6.29 3.71
C LYS A 93 -14.60 5.13 4.21
N ILE A 94 -13.47 4.86 3.54
CA ILE A 94 -12.52 3.80 3.90
C ILE A 94 -11.95 4.02 5.31
N LEU A 95 -11.47 5.24 5.60
CA LEU A 95 -10.93 5.57 6.91
C LEU A 95 -12.01 5.46 8.01
N THR A 96 -13.25 5.84 7.69
CA THR A 96 -14.40 5.68 8.61
C THR A 96 -14.67 4.20 8.91
N TYR A 97 -14.73 3.36 7.88
CA TYR A 97 -14.93 1.92 8.01
C TYR A 97 -13.83 1.26 8.87
N LEU A 98 -12.56 1.52 8.54
CA LEU A 98 -11.44 0.95 9.29
C LEU A 98 -11.39 1.47 10.73
N ASN A 99 -11.66 2.76 10.95
CA ASN A 99 -11.71 3.34 12.29
C ASN A 99 -12.80 2.70 13.17
N GLY A 100 -13.95 2.38 12.57
CA GLY A 100 -15.02 1.63 13.24
C GLY A 100 -14.60 0.19 13.55
N HIS A 101 -14.01 -0.51 12.58
CA HIS A 101 -13.52 -1.88 12.76
C HIS A 101 -12.47 -2.00 13.87
N LEU A 102 -11.60 -1.00 13.98
CA LEU A 102 -10.49 -0.94 14.94
C LEU A 102 -10.87 -0.38 16.31
N LEU A 103 -12.14 -0.02 16.54
CA LEU A 103 -12.61 0.51 17.82
C LEU A 103 -12.38 -0.46 18.99
N THR A 104 -12.63 -1.75 18.77
CA THR A 104 -12.51 -2.79 19.79
C THR A 104 -11.41 -3.81 19.46
N ARG A 105 -10.48 -3.46 18.57
CA ARG A 105 -9.45 -4.38 18.06
C ARG A 105 -8.08 -3.71 18.03
N THR A 106 -7.06 -4.48 18.37
CA THR A 106 -5.67 -4.03 18.25
C THR A 106 -5.20 -4.09 16.80
N TYR A 107 -5.54 -5.18 16.11
CA TYR A 107 -5.16 -5.50 14.73
C TYR A 107 -6.40 -5.82 13.88
N LEU A 108 -6.24 -5.94 12.56
CA LEU A 108 -7.38 -6.15 11.66
C LEU A 108 -8.01 -7.54 11.78
N VAL A 109 -7.20 -8.57 12.05
CA VAL A 109 -7.64 -9.97 12.16
C VAL A 109 -7.01 -10.61 13.39
N GLY A 110 -7.85 -11.18 14.27
CA GLY A 110 -7.41 -11.66 15.57
C GLY A 110 -6.81 -10.54 16.44
N GLU A 111 -5.88 -10.89 17.33
CA GLU A 111 -5.18 -9.93 18.21
C GLU A 111 -3.66 -9.96 18.01
N ARG A 112 -3.22 -10.25 16.77
CA ARG A 112 -1.81 -10.20 16.35
C ARG A 112 -1.70 -9.69 14.91
N VAL A 113 -0.55 -9.11 14.56
CA VAL A 113 -0.28 -8.66 13.17
C VAL A 113 -0.46 -9.82 12.21
N THR A 114 -1.21 -9.61 11.12
CA THR A 114 -1.33 -10.56 10.01
C THR A 114 -1.01 -9.90 8.67
N LEU A 115 -1.08 -10.66 7.57
CA LEU A 115 -1.00 -10.09 6.23
C LEU A 115 -2.10 -9.06 5.95
N ALA A 116 -3.24 -9.12 6.65
CA ALA A 116 -4.27 -8.08 6.59
C ALA A 116 -3.70 -6.73 6.99
N ASP A 117 -3.02 -6.67 8.14
CA ASP A 117 -2.43 -5.46 8.68
C ASP A 117 -1.36 -4.91 7.74
N ILE A 118 -0.46 -5.78 7.26
CA ILE A 118 0.63 -5.39 6.36
C ILE A 118 0.09 -4.81 5.05
N ALA A 119 -0.90 -5.44 4.43
CA ALA A 119 -1.45 -4.97 3.16
C ALA A 119 -2.22 -3.65 3.30
N VAL A 120 -3.10 -3.54 4.30
CA VAL A 120 -3.85 -2.29 4.54
C VAL A 120 -2.91 -1.16 4.95
N PHE A 121 -1.90 -1.44 5.77
CA PHE A 121 -0.91 -0.44 6.19
C PHE A 121 -0.14 0.08 4.98
N THR A 122 0.38 -0.82 4.13
CA THR A 122 1.16 -0.43 2.96
C THR A 122 0.33 0.32 1.91
N ALA A 123 -0.95 -0.03 1.74
CA ALA A 123 -1.87 0.71 0.88
C ALA A 123 -2.20 2.12 1.41
N LEU A 124 -2.28 2.30 2.73
CA LEU A 124 -2.52 3.59 3.38
C LEU A 124 -1.26 4.44 3.55
N LEU A 125 -0.06 3.84 3.50
CA LEU A 125 1.21 4.52 3.77
C LEU A 125 1.43 5.79 2.90
N PRO A 126 1.20 5.79 1.58
CA PRO A 126 1.35 7.01 0.77
C PRO A 126 0.39 8.12 1.19
N LEU A 127 -0.84 7.77 1.59
CA LEU A 127 -1.83 8.73 2.08
C LEU A 127 -1.33 9.39 3.37
N TYR A 128 -0.90 8.60 4.35
CA TYR A 128 -0.38 9.10 5.63
C TYR A 128 0.88 9.95 5.48
N LYS A 129 1.78 9.59 4.56
CA LYS A 129 3.03 10.33 4.33
C LYS A 129 2.84 11.62 3.55
N LEU A 130 1.81 11.75 2.72
CA LEU A 130 1.73 12.83 1.74
C LEU A 130 0.49 13.73 1.86
N VAL A 131 -0.69 13.21 2.21
CA VAL A 131 -1.93 13.98 2.05
C VAL A 131 -2.86 13.98 3.26
N LEU A 132 -2.76 13.00 4.15
CA LEU A 132 -3.57 12.96 5.38
C LEU A 132 -2.95 13.86 6.45
N GLU A 133 -3.01 15.18 6.28
CA GLU A 133 -2.56 16.16 7.28
C GLU A 133 -3.34 16.03 8.62
N PRO A 134 -2.84 16.62 9.74
CA PRO A 134 -3.40 16.37 11.08
C PRO A 134 -4.90 16.63 11.17
N SER A 135 -5.40 17.71 10.58
CA SER A 135 -6.83 18.08 10.55
C SER A 135 -7.69 17.02 9.84
N PHE A 136 -7.18 16.45 8.75
CA PHE A 136 -7.89 15.45 7.96
C PHE A 136 -7.96 14.11 8.71
N ARG A 137 -6.87 13.70 9.34
CA ARG A 137 -6.80 12.40 10.02
C ARG A 137 -7.36 12.42 11.45
N ALA A 138 -7.52 13.59 12.07
CA ALA A 138 -7.97 13.75 13.45
C ALA A 138 -9.23 12.93 13.84
N PRO A 139 -10.28 12.80 12.99
CA PRO A 139 -11.47 12.03 13.36
C PRO A 139 -11.25 10.52 13.48
N TYR A 140 -10.17 9.98 12.89
CA TYR A 140 -9.94 8.54 12.75
C TYR A 140 -8.99 8.01 13.82
N VAL A 141 -9.29 8.28 15.09
CA VAL A 141 -8.40 8.04 16.24
C VAL A 141 -7.93 6.58 16.35
N ASN A 142 -8.83 5.60 16.18
CA ASN A 142 -8.49 4.17 16.30
C ASN A 142 -7.59 3.71 15.16
N LEU A 143 -7.86 4.23 13.95
CA LEU A 143 -7.04 3.96 12.78
C LEU A 143 -5.66 4.59 12.90
N ASN A 144 -5.57 5.84 13.37
CA ASN A 144 -4.29 6.50 13.61
C ASN A 144 -3.47 5.75 14.66
N ARG A 145 -4.10 5.31 15.76
CA ARG A 145 -3.46 4.46 16.77
C ARG A 145 -2.94 3.16 16.15
N TRP A 146 -3.76 2.45 15.38
CA TRP A 146 -3.33 1.21 14.71
C TRP A 146 -2.16 1.45 13.75
N PHE A 147 -2.21 2.52 12.95
CA PHE A 147 -1.15 2.85 12.00
C PHE A 147 0.16 3.15 12.73
N ASP A 148 0.10 3.94 13.80
CA ASP A 148 1.25 4.27 14.63
C ASP A 148 1.84 3.04 15.32
N THR A 149 0.99 2.17 15.87
CA THR A 149 1.39 0.89 16.46
C THR A 149 2.16 0.01 15.47
N LEU A 150 1.71 -0.07 14.21
CA LEU A 150 2.39 -0.85 13.17
C LEU A 150 3.70 -0.20 12.72
N ALA A 151 3.70 1.11 12.49
CA ALA A 151 4.90 1.85 12.06
C ALA A 151 6.06 1.70 13.06
N HIS A 152 5.75 1.54 14.35
CA HIS A 152 6.73 1.36 15.42
C HIS A 152 7.08 -0.10 15.74
N GLN A 153 6.52 -1.09 15.03
CA GLN A 153 6.99 -2.47 15.17
C GLN A 153 8.41 -2.61 14.62
N PRO A 154 9.30 -3.40 15.27
CA PRO A 154 10.68 -3.59 14.81
C PRO A 154 10.78 -4.07 13.35
N GLU A 155 9.88 -4.95 12.93
CA GLU A 155 9.84 -5.51 11.58
C GLU A 155 9.47 -4.47 10.53
N PHE A 156 8.53 -3.57 10.85
CA PHE A 156 8.14 -2.47 9.98
C PHE A 156 9.24 -1.42 9.89
N ASN A 157 9.80 -1.02 11.04
CA ASN A 157 10.89 -0.04 11.11
C ASN A 157 12.12 -0.55 10.34
N LYS A 158 12.46 -1.84 10.44
CA LYS A 158 13.58 -2.43 9.68
C LYS A 158 13.45 -2.26 8.16
N VAL A 159 12.23 -2.20 7.63
CA VAL A 159 11.97 -2.07 6.19
C VAL A 159 11.71 -0.62 5.77
N LEU A 160 10.97 0.13 6.59
CA LEU A 160 10.47 1.46 6.24
C LEU A 160 11.33 2.59 6.80
N GLY A 161 12.14 2.31 7.82
CA GLY A 161 12.79 3.31 8.65
C GLY A 161 11.78 4.16 9.44
N ASP A 162 12.19 5.38 9.76
CA ASP A 162 11.32 6.36 10.41
C ASP A 162 10.20 6.83 9.47
N VAL A 163 8.95 6.59 9.85
CA VAL A 163 7.78 6.95 9.06
C VAL A 163 7.29 8.34 9.45
N LYS A 164 7.82 9.36 8.77
CA LYS A 164 7.33 10.73 8.94
C LYS A 164 5.95 10.91 8.30
N LEU A 165 4.96 11.25 9.14
CA LEU A 165 3.61 11.59 8.70
C LEU A 165 3.55 12.99 8.08
N CYS A 166 2.60 13.21 7.18
CA CYS A 166 2.36 14.50 6.55
C CYS A 166 1.92 15.56 7.57
N ASP A 167 2.63 16.69 7.63
CA ASP A 167 2.22 17.87 8.41
C ASP A 167 1.26 18.78 7.64
N LYS A 168 1.40 18.84 6.31
CA LYS A 168 0.60 19.66 5.40
C LYS A 168 0.32 18.88 4.13
N MET A 169 -0.94 18.84 3.71
CA MET A 169 -1.38 18.08 2.54
C MET A 169 -0.61 18.51 1.28
N ALA A 170 0.12 17.56 0.69
CA ALA A 170 0.83 17.76 -0.57
C ALA A 170 -0.15 18.13 -1.69
N GLN A 171 0.30 19.00 -2.58
CA GLN A 171 -0.48 19.50 -3.71
C GLN A 171 0.23 19.17 -5.02
N PHE A 172 -0.52 19.18 -6.12
CA PHE A 172 0.07 19.04 -7.46
C PHE A 172 1.03 20.21 -7.75
N ASP A 173 2.20 19.88 -8.30
CA ASP A 173 3.20 20.84 -8.77
C ASP A 173 3.46 20.60 -10.27
N ALA A 174 3.14 21.61 -11.08
CA ALA A 174 3.28 21.55 -12.54
C ALA A 174 4.75 21.43 -12.98
N ASN A 175 5.69 22.02 -12.24
CA ASN A 175 7.12 21.93 -12.53
C ASN A 175 7.63 20.53 -12.22
N LEU A 176 7.23 19.96 -11.08
CA LEU A 176 7.56 18.57 -10.73
C LEU A 176 7.01 17.60 -11.77
N TYR A 177 5.76 17.78 -12.19
CA TYR A 177 5.14 16.98 -13.24
C TYR A 177 5.95 17.03 -14.55
N ALA A 178 6.31 18.22 -15.02
CA ALA A 178 7.11 18.38 -16.23
C ALA A 178 8.48 17.67 -16.13
N GLN A 179 9.16 17.78 -14.98
CA GLN A 179 10.45 17.12 -14.73
C GLN A 179 10.34 15.60 -14.73
N VAL A 180 9.33 15.04 -14.04
CA VAL A 180 9.11 13.59 -13.97
C VAL A 180 8.82 13.02 -15.36
N GLN A 181 7.92 13.65 -16.11
CA GLN A 181 7.56 13.21 -17.47
C GLN A 181 8.74 13.31 -18.45
N GLY A 182 9.60 14.32 -18.31
CA GLY A 182 10.83 14.45 -19.08
C GLY A 182 11.78 13.27 -18.87
N LYS A 183 12.06 12.91 -17.62
CA LYS A 183 12.92 11.76 -17.27
C LYS A 183 12.36 10.41 -17.72
N THR A 184 11.03 10.22 -17.65
CA THR A 184 10.40 8.98 -18.13
C THR A 184 10.57 8.78 -19.64
N LYS A 185 10.52 9.87 -20.42
CA LYS A 185 10.76 9.81 -21.88
C LYS A 185 12.22 9.47 -22.20
N GLU A 186 13.19 10.06 -21.49
CA GLU A 186 14.62 9.75 -21.66
C GLU A 186 14.99 8.32 -21.27
N GLY A 187 14.36 7.77 -20.21
CA GLY A 187 14.60 6.40 -19.76
C GLY A 187 14.08 5.33 -20.73
N ARG A 188 12.94 5.58 -21.39
CA ARG A 188 12.40 4.68 -22.44
C ARG A 188 13.29 4.64 -23.67
N GLY A 189 13.84 5.78 -24.10
CA GLY A 189 14.76 5.85 -25.24
C GLY A 189 16.10 5.13 -25.05
N ARG A 190 16.47 4.77 -23.81
CA ARG A 190 17.70 4.01 -23.51
C ARG A 190 17.48 2.50 -23.36
N GLN A 191 16.24 2.03 -23.27
CA GLN A 191 15.91 0.59 -23.15
C GLN A 191 15.60 -0.08 -24.49
N GLU A 192 15.49 0.70 -25.57
CA GLU A 192 15.26 0.22 -26.94
C GLU A 192 16.56 0.10 -27.78
N GLY A 193 17.73 0.24 -27.15
CA GLY A 193 19.06 0.13 -27.78
C GLY A 193 19.83 -1.11 -27.35
#